data_AF-A0AAN5CXY5-F1
#
_entry.id   AF-A0AAN5CXY5-F1
#
_cell.length_a   1.000
_cell.length_b   1.000
_cell.length_c   1.000
_cell.angle_alpha   90.00
_cell.angle_beta   90.00
_cell.angle_gamma   90.00
#
_symmetry.space_group_name_H-M   'P 1'
#
loop_
_entity.id
_entity.type
_entity.pdbx_description
1 polymer ?
#
loop_
_entity_poly.entity_id
_entity_poly.type
_entity_poly.pdbx_seq_one_letter_code
_entity_poly.pdbx_strand_id
1 'polypeptide(L)'
;MEYFNRNDHRYLTCCGQVHVSTLARVLMVLSIAGYSLACYYEVSTGVVSSLSGIPIVCLGVYGVFRERRSAIFVFIVLAITLTVVWMIRFQTEVAEILEEEGSYPPLNGLALPAVVCFCLFISSIQYFVYMTFWNLAKFIKHRDIALERQRCQNV
;
A
#
# COMPACT_ATOMS: atom_id res chain seq x y z
N MET A 1 2.34 16.12 32.37
CA MET A 1 1.39 15.80 31.29
C MET A 1 2.11 15.98 29.97
N GLU A 2 2.19 14.97 29.12
CA GLU A 2 2.69 15.15 27.74
C GLU A 2 1.60 15.84 26.90
N TYR A 3 1.87 17.06 26.44
CA TYR A 3 1.05 17.74 25.45
C TYR A 3 1.25 17.05 24.09
N PHE A 4 0.16 16.83 23.35
CA PHE A 4 0.26 16.34 21.97
C PHE A 4 0.89 17.41 21.10
N ASN A 5 2.13 17.17 20.65
CA ASN A 5 2.79 17.99 19.65
C ASN A 5 2.62 17.37 18.27
N ARG A 6 1.98 18.09 17.35
CA ARG A 6 1.80 17.67 15.96
C ARG A 6 3.14 17.52 15.23
N ASN A 7 4.11 18.36 15.55
CA ASN A 7 5.41 18.40 14.89
C ASN A 7 6.47 17.58 15.65
N ASP A 8 6.03 16.61 16.46
CA ASP A 8 6.94 15.68 17.13
C ASP A 8 7.77 14.91 16.10
N HIS A 9 9.08 14.81 16.33
CA HIS A 9 10.03 14.14 15.44
C HIS A 9 9.63 12.69 15.13
N ARG A 10 8.86 12.02 16.00
CA ARG A 10 8.34 10.67 15.76
C ARG A 10 7.33 10.57 14.60
N TYR A 11 6.78 11.69 14.14
CA TYR A 11 5.85 11.75 13.00
C TYR A 11 6.48 12.34 11.73
N LEU A 12 7.79 12.58 11.77
CA LEU A 12 8.58 13.07 10.65
C LEU A 12 9.37 11.91 10.01
N THR A 13 9.53 11.95 8.70
CA THR A 13 10.33 10.96 7.98
C THR A 13 11.83 11.18 8.18
N CYS A 14 12.60 10.08 8.20
CA CYS A 14 14.06 10.10 8.40
C CYS A 14 14.79 10.94 7.34
N CYS A 15 14.30 10.96 6.10
CA CYS A 15 14.85 11.74 4.99
C CYS A 15 13.83 12.81 4.61
N GLY A 16 14.09 14.08 4.98
CA GLY A 16 13.31 15.22 4.51
C GLY A 16 12.31 15.84 5.49
N GLN A 17 12.25 15.39 6.74
CA GLN A 17 11.36 15.97 7.79
C GLN A 17 9.90 16.12 7.32
N VAL A 18 9.43 15.24 6.42
CA VAL A 18 8.09 15.32 5.88
C VAL A 18 7.14 14.71 6.90
N HIS A 19 6.09 15.44 7.25
CA HIS A 19 5.07 14.95 8.17
C HIS A 19 4.35 13.73 7.58
N VAL A 20 4.11 12.71 8.40
CA VAL A 20 3.52 11.42 7.99
C VAL A 20 2.20 11.57 7.22
N SER A 21 1.38 12.58 7.56
CA SER A 21 0.13 12.86 6.82
C SER A 21 0.38 13.31 5.38
N THR A 22 1.40 14.13 5.16
CA THR A 22 1.75 14.64 3.83
C THR A 22 2.30 13.50 2.99
N LEU A 23 3.21 12.70 3.55
CA LEU A 23 3.75 11.53 2.86
C LEU A 23 2.65 10.53 2.50
N ALA A 24 1.75 10.19 3.43
CA ALA A 24 0.64 9.28 3.16
C ALA A 24 -0.30 9.80 2.06
N ARG A 25 -0.58 11.11 2.00
CA ARG A 25 -1.39 11.69 0.91
C ARG A 25 -0.70 11.58 -0.44
N VAL A 26 0.61 11.86 -0.50
CA VAL A 26 1.39 11.71 -1.74
C VAL A 26 1.42 10.24 -2.19
N LEU A 27 1.71 9.31 -1.28
CA LEU A 27 1.71 7.88 -1.59
C LEU A 27 0.32 7.37 -2.01
N MET A 28 -0.76 7.90 -1.44
CA MET A 28 -2.12 7.57 -1.86
C MET A 28 -2.39 8.06 -3.28
N VAL A 29 -1.98 9.27 -3.65
CA VAL A 29 -2.11 9.78 -5.03
C VAL A 29 -1.31 8.93 -6.01
N LEU A 30 -0.08 8.56 -5.66
CA LEU A 30 0.74 7.66 -6.47
C LEU A 30 0.09 6.27 -6.62
N SER A 31 -0.52 5.75 -5.55
CA SER A 31 -1.24 4.47 -5.57
C SER A 31 -2.46 4.53 -6.49
N ILE A 32 -3.23 5.63 -6.47
CA ILE A 32 -4.35 5.85 -7.39
C ILE A 32 -3.85 5.86 -8.84
N ALA A 33 -2.76 6.60 -9.13
CA ALA A 33 -2.21 6.68 -10.48
C ALA A 33 -1.72 5.32 -10.99
N GLY A 34 -0.94 4.60 -10.18
CA GLY A 34 -0.44 3.26 -10.52
C GLY A 34 -1.57 2.26 -10.73
N TYR A 35 -2.58 2.27 -9.86
CA TYR A 35 -3.74 1.39 -9.99
C TYR A 35 -4.62 1.75 -11.19
N SER A 36 -4.79 3.04 -11.50
CA SER A 36 -5.53 3.48 -12.69
C SER A 36 -4.84 3.01 -13.98
N LEU A 37 -3.51 3.08 -14.03
CA LEU A 37 -2.72 2.58 -15.15
C LEU A 37 -2.84 1.05 -15.30
N ALA A 38 -2.73 0.31 -14.19
CA ALA A 38 -2.90 -1.14 -14.19
C ALA A 38 -4.31 -1.56 -14.63
N CYS A 39 -5.34 -0.88 -14.13
CA CYS A 39 -6.73 -1.13 -14.51
C CYS A 39 -6.96 -0.81 -15.99
N TYR A 40 -6.37 0.27 -16.52
CA TYR A 40 -6.45 0.59 -17.95
C TYR A 40 -5.83 -0.53 -18.81
N TYR A 41 -4.67 -1.03 -18.42
CA TYR A 41 -3.99 -2.12 -19.12
C TYR A 41 -4.79 -3.44 -19.07
N GLU A 42 -5.28 -3.85 -17.91
CA GLU A 42 -6.09 -5.07 -17.76
C GLU A 42 -7.41 -4.98 -18.56
N VAL A 43 -8.11 -3.85 -18.49
CA VAL A 43 -9.34 -3.66 -19.28
C VAL A 43 -9.05 -3.71 -20.78
N SER A 44 -7.91 -3.17 -21.22
CA SER A 44 -7.52 -3.23 -22.64
C SER A 44 -7.19 -4.65 -23.13
N THR A 45 -6.85 -5.57 -22.23
CA THR A 45 -6.59 -6.99 -22.52
C THR A 45 -7.81 -7.88 -22.27
N GLY A 46 -8.96 -7.31 -21.88
CA GLY A 46 -10.20 -8.05 -21.61
C GLY A 46 -10.27 -8.68 -20.21
N VAL A 47 -9.29 -8.42 -19.36
CA VAL A 47 -9.24 -8.92 -17.98
C VAL A 47 -9.93 -7.92 -17.05
N VAL A 48 -10.95 -8.38 -16.32
CA VAL A 48 -11.75 -7.53 -15.42
C VAL A 48 -11.44 -7.73 -13.93
N SER A 49 -10.47 -8.60 -13.59
CA SER A 49 -10.10 -8.88 -12.20
C SER A 49 -9.67 -7.64 -11.43
N SER A 50 -8.98 -6.72 -12.12
CA SER A 50 -8.55 -5.46 -11.53
C SER A 50 -9.69 -4.67 -10.92
N LEU A 51 -10.92 -4.68 -11.46
CA LEU A 51 -12.04 -3.84 -10.99
C LEU A 51 -12.36 -4.02 -9.49
N SER A 52 -12.07 -5.19 -8.93
CA SER A 52 -12.24 -5.47 -7.50
C SER A 52 -11.38 -4.58 -6.58
N GLY A 53 -10.29 -4.01 -7.10
CA GLY A 53 -9.42 -3.09 -6.37
C GLY A 53 -9.98 -1.66 -6.23
N ILE A 54 -10.96 -1.24 -7.04
CA ILE A 54 -11.55 0.10 -7.00
C ILE A 54 -12.12 0.42 -5.62
N PRO A 55 -13.01 -0.41 -5.02
CA PRO A 55 -13.53 -0.13 -3.67
C PRO A 55 -12.42 -0.09 -2.61
N ILE A 56 -11.36 -0.88 -2.77
CA ILE A 56 -10.21 -0.89 -1.85
C ILE A 56 -9.47 0.46 -1.93
N VAL A 57 -9.16 0.93 -3.13
CA VAL A 57 -8.50 2.23 -3.34
C VAL A 57 -9.37 3.38 -2.84
N CYS A 58 -10.68 3.36 -3.12
CA CYS A 58 -11.62 4.35 -2.60
C CYS A 58 -11.65 4.38 -1.06
N LEU A 59 -11.60 3.21 -0.42
CA LEU A 59 -11.51 3.11 1.04
C LEU A 59 -10.19 3.70 1.57
N GLY A 60 -9.08 3.45 0.88
CA GLY A 60 -7.77 4.06 1.19
C GLY A 60 -7.81 5.58 1.09
N VAL A 61 -8.35 6.12 0.00
CA VAL A 61 -8.56 7.56 -0.18
C VAL A 61 -9.41 8.13 0.95
N TYR A 62 -10.55 7.50 1.24
CA TYR A 62 -11.41 7.93 2.34
C TYR A 62 -10.64 7.93 3.68
N GLY A 63 -9.93 6.85 3.99
CA GLY A 63 -9.15 6.72 5.23
C GLY A 63 -8.06 7.77 5.37
N VAL A 64 -7.29 8.01 4.32
CA VAL A 64 -6.16 8.95 4.32
C VAL A 64 -6.62 10.40 4.36
N PHE A 65 -7.60 10.79 3.53
CA PHE A 65 -8.05 12.18 3.43
C PHE A 65 -9.02 12.59 4.54
N ARG A 66 -9.85 11.66 5.05
CA ARG A 66 -10.71 11.91 6.22
C ARG A 66 -10.05 11.56 7.54
N GLU A 67 -8.79 11.12 7.52
CA GLU A 67 -7.99 10.73 8.69
C GLU A 67 -8.77 9.75 9.59
N ARG A 68 -9.43 8.76 8.98
CA ARG A 68 -10.23 7.74 9.66
C ARG A 68 -9.40 6.47 9.87
N ARG A 69 -9.01 6.22 11.13
CA ARG A 69 -8.15 5.08 11.50
C ARG A 69 -8.71 3.72 11.08
N SER A 70 -10.00 3.46 11.27
CA SER A 70 -10.62 2.18 10.92
C SER A 70 -10.54 1.92 9.41
N ALA A 71 -10.85 2.92 8.59
CA ALA A 71 -10.75 2.81 7.14
C ALA A 71 -9.31 2.56 6.67
N ILE A 72 -8.31 3.22 7.26
CA ILE A 72 -6.89 2.98 6.95
C ILE A 72 -6.51 1.53 7.28
N PHE A 73 -6.94 1.01 8.43
CA PHE A 73 -6.61 -0.36 8.83
C PHE A 73 -7.23 -1.39 7.88
N VAL A 74 -8.53 -1.25 7.56
CA VAL A 74 -9.21 -2.13 6.61
C VAL A 74 -8.56 -2.05 5.24
N PHE A 75 -8.20 -0.84 4.78
CA PHE A 75 -7.46 -0.65 3.54
C PHE A 75 -6.12 -1.41 3.52
N ILE A 76 -5.30 -1.31 4.57
CA ILE A 76 -4.01 -2.01 4.65
C ILE A 76 -4.21 -3.53 4.53
N VAL A 77 -5.15 -4.10 5.27
CA VAL A 77 -5.41 -5.56 5.25
C VAL A 77 -5.88 -6.02 3.87
N LEU A 78 -6.82 -5.30 3.26
CA LEU A 78 -7.32 -5.62 1.92
C LEU A 78 -6.24 -5.45 0.85
N ALA A 79 -5.42 -4.40 0.94
CA ALA A 79 -4.33 -4.15 0.02
C ALA A 79 -3.25 -5.24 0.10
N ILE A 80 -2.84 -5.66 1.30
CA ILE A 80 -1.90 -6.78 1.48
C ILE A 80 -2.47 -8.05 0.85
N THR A 81 -3.75 -8.34 1.10
CA THR A 81 -4.43 -9.53 0.55
C THR A 81 -4.42 -9.49 -0.99
N LEU A 82 -4.75 -8.34 -1.58
CA LEU A 82 -4.75 -8.15 -3.03
C LEU A 82 -3.33 -8.30 -3.61
N THR A 83 -2.30 -7.76 -2.94
CA THR A 83 -0.91 -7.89 -3.36
C THR A 83 -0.44 -9.34 -3.36
N VAL A 84 -0.79 -10.13 -2.33
CA VAL A 84 -0.46 -11.56 -2.29
C VAL A 84 -1.14 -12.32 -3.42
N VAL A 85 -2.42 -12.07 -3.67
CA VAL A 85 -3.16 -12.69 -4.78
C VAL A 85 -2.52 -12.32 -6.14
N TRP A 86 -2.14 -11.06 -6.33
CA TRP A 86 -1.47 -10.60 -7.54
C TRP A 86 -0.11 -11.29 -7.73
N MET A 87 0.70 -11.44 -6.67
CA MET A 87 2.00 -12.12 -6.75
C MET A 87 1.86 -13.59 -7.14
N ILE A 88 0.86 -14.29 -6.57
CA ILE A 88 0.59 -15.69 -6.94
C ILE A 88 0.20 -15.77 -8.41
N ARG A 89 -0.70 -14.90 -8.90
CA ARG A 89 -1.11 -14.87 -10.31
C ARG A 89 0.04 -14.55 -11.26
N PHE A 90 0.87 -13.57 -10.92
CA PHE A 90 2.03 -13.21 -11.71
C PHE A 90 3.01 -14.40 -11.83
N GLN A 91 3.23 -15.13 -10.75
CA GLN A 91 4.08 -16.33 -10.78
C GLN A 91 3.48 -17.44 -11.66
N THR A 92 2.16 -17.68 -11.60
CA THR A 92 1.51 -18.70 -12.44
C THR A 92 1.54 -18.33 -13.92
N GLU A 93 1.26 -17.08 -14.27
CA GLU A 93 1.30 -16.60 -15.66
C GLU A 93 2.73 -16.70 -16.25
N VAL A 94 3.75 -16.34 -15.48
CA VAL A 94 5.13 -16.48 -15.95
C VAL A 94 5.56 -17.95 -16.05
N ALA A 95 5.11 -18.82 -15.14
CA ALA A 95 5.38 -20.25 -15.23
C ALA A 95 4.77 -20.87 -16.50
N GLU A 96 3.53 -20.53 -16.83
CA GLU A 96 2.86 -20.98 -18.06
C GLU A 96 3.61 -20.53 -19.33
N ILE A 97 4.03 -19.26 -19.39
CA ILE A 97 4.82 -18.74 -20.52
C ILE A 97 6.15 -19.51 -20.69
N LEU A 98 6.82 -19.83 -19.60
CA LEU A 98 8.09 -20.57 -19.63
C LEU A 98 7.91 -22.04 -20.06
N GLU A 99 6.76 -22.65 -19.75
CA GLU A 99 6.40 -23.99 -20.23
C GLU A 99 6.11 -24.00 -21.72
N GLU A 100 5.37 -23.00 -22.23
CA GLU A 100 5.09 -22.86 -23.67
C GLU A 100 6.35 -22.57 -24.50
N GLU A 101 7.30 -21.78 -23.99
CA GLU A 101 8.56 -21.48 -24.66
C GLU A 101 9.64 -22.59 -24.54
N GLY A 102 9.30 -23.73 -23.91
CA GLY A 102 10.19 -24.86 -23.58
C GLY A 102 10.99 -25.52 -24.72
N SER A 103 11.04 -24.94 -25.92
CA SER A 103 11.94 -25.34 -27.00
C SER A 103 13.36 -24.72 -26.93
N TYR A 104 13.65 -23.81 -25.98
CA TYR A 104 14.98 -23.18 -25.82
C TYR A 104 15.61 -23.41 -24.42
N PRO A 105 16.58 -24.33 -24.29
CA PRO A 105 17.04 -24.85 -22.99
C PRO A 105 17.87 -23.93 -22.06
N PRO A 106 18.47 -22.78 -22.44
CA PRO A 106 19.27 -22.00 -21.48
C PRO A 106 18.49 -20.90 -20.70
N LEU A 107 17.31 -20.45 -21.14
CA LEU A 107 16.58 -19.36 -20.46
C LEU A 107 15.79 -19.80 -19.22
N ASN A 108 15.34 -21.05 -19.19
CA ASN A 108 14.41 -21.55 -18.16
C ASN A 108 15.05 -21.62 -16.75
N GLY A 109 16.37 -21.75 -16.65
CA GLY A 109 17.06 -21.85 -15.36
C GLY A 109 17.17 -20.52 -14.59
N LEU A 110 17.11 -19.37 -15.27
CA LEU A 110 17.31 -18.05 -14.65
C LEU A 110 16.01 -17.23 -14.53
N ALA A 111 15.00 -17.53 -15.34
CA ALA A 111 13.75 -16.78 -15.37
C ALA A 111 12.97 -16.88 -14.04
N LEU A 112 12.83 -18.08 -13.48
CA LEU A 112 12.14 -18.30 -12.19
C LEU A 112 12.78 -17.53 -11.02
N PRO A 113 14.11 -17.63 -10.80
CA PRO A 113 14.80 -16.80 -9.81
C PRO A 113 14.63 -15.29 -10.05
N ALA A 114 14.66 -14.83 -11.30
CA ALA A 114 14.47 -13.42 -11.63
C ALA A 114 13.06 -12.91 -11.25
N VAL A 115 12.02 -13.71 -11.52
CA VAL A 115 10.63 -13.42 -11.14
C VAL A 115 10.49 -13.32 -9.63
N VAL A 116 11.06 -14.27 -8.88
CA VAL A 116 11.04 -14.24 -7.41
C VAL A 116 11.73 -12.99 -6.87
N CYS A 117 12.92 -12.66 -7.40
CA CYS A 117 13.63 -11.43 -7.03
C CYS A 117 12.81 -10.16 -7.32
N PHE A 118 12.11 -10.12 -8.45
CA PHE A 118 11.21 -9.01 -8.81
C PHE A 118 10.02 -8.90 -7.84
N CYS A 119 9.38 -10.02 -7.49
CA CYS A 119 8.30 -10.03 -6.50
C CYS A 119 8.78 -9.55 -5.11
N LEU A 120 9.98 -9.97 -4.67
CA LEU A 120 10.57 -9.52 -3.41
C LEU A 120 10.87 -8.02 -3.43
N PHE A 121 11.40 -7.50 -4.55
CA PHE A 121 11.64 -6.08 -4.73
C PHE A 121 10.34 -5.27 -4.63
N ILE A 122 9.29 -5.68 -5.35
CA ILE A 122 7.97 -5.03 -5.25
C ILE A 122 7.40 -5.12 -3.83
N SER A 123 7.53 -6.27 -3.17
CA SER A 123 7.09 -6.47 -1.79
C SER A 123 7.75 -5.47 -0.83
N SER A 124 9.04 -5.20 -1.03
CA SER A 124 9.79 -4.24 -0.21
C SER A 124 9.26 -2.81 -0.35
N ILE A 125 8.90 -2.40 -1.57
CA ILE A 125 8.30 -1.10 -1.85
C ILE A 125 6.91 -1.02 -1.20
N GLN A 126 6.08 -2.06 -1.36
CA GLN A 126 4.75 -2.11 -0.76
C GLN A 126 4.80 -2.08 0.77
N TYR A 127 5.75 -2.78 1.37
CA TYR A 127 5.98 -2.74 2.81
C TYR A 127 6.24 -1.31 3.30
N PHE A 128 7.07 -0.54 2.59
CA PHE A 128 7.32 0.86 2.93
C PHE A 128 6.05 1.73 2.86
N VAL A 129 5.21 1.51 1.84
CA VAL A 129 3.93 2.19 1.68
C VAL A 129 2.97 1.85 2.84
N TYR A 130 2.80 0.57 3.17
CA TYR A 130 1.95 0.15 4.29
C TYR A 130 2.45 0.66 5.63
N MET A 131 3.78 0.68 5.83
CA MET A 131 4.36 1.21 7.05
C MET A 131 4.06 2.71 7.21
N THR A 132 4.02 3.46 6.11
CA THR A 132 3.63 4.87 6.13
C THR A 132 2.17 5.04 6.55
N PHE A 133 1.24 4.24 5.98
CA PHE A 133 -0.16 4.28 6.37
C PHE A 133 -0.40 3.81 7.81
N TRP A 134 0.38 2.84 8.28
CA TRP A 134 0.37 2.39 9.67
C TRP A 134 0.82 3.50 10.62
N ASN A 135 1.87 4.24 10.27
CA ASN A 135 2.33 5.40 11.04
C ASN A 135 1.29 6.52 11.06
N LEU A 136 0.57 6.75 9.95
CA LEU A 136 -0.56 7.68 9.93
C LEU A 136 -1.67 7.22 10.89
N ALA A 137 -2.01 5.93 10.90
CA ALA A 137 -3.01 5.39 11.83
C ALA A 137 -2.59 5.55 13.30
N LYS A 138 -1.30 5.37 13.62
CA LYS A 138 -0.73 5.63 14.96
C LYS A 138 -0.81 7.12 15.32
N PHE A 139 -0.48 8.02 14.39
CA PHE A 139 -0.59 9.46 14.59
C PHE A 139 -2.02 9.86 14.94
N ILE A 140 -3.01 9.38 14.16
CA ILE A 140 -4.43 9.64 14.41
C ILE A 140 -4.84 9.15 15.81
N LYS A 141 -4.45 7.94 16.19
CA LYS A 141 -4.74 7.39 17.53
C LYS A 141 -4.20 8.29 18.64
N HIS A 142 -2.95 8.74 18.53
CA HIS A 142 -2.33 9.58 19.55
C HIS A 142 -3.02 10.95 19.67
N ARG A 143 -3.41 11.55 18.54
CA ARG A 143 -4.19 12.79 18.51
C ARG A 143 -5.53 12.62 19.22
N ASP A 144 -6.27 11.57 18.88
CA ASP A 144 -7.63 11.37 19.40
C ASP A 144 -7.61 11.15 20.92
N ILE A 145 -6.66 10.36 21.43
CA ILE A 145 -6.46 10.16 22.89
C ILE A 145 -6.14 11.49 23.59
N ALA A 146 -5.32 12.34 22.98
CA ALA A 146 -4.96 13.63 23.58
C ALA A 146 -6.17 14.58 23.64
N LEU A 147 -7.00 14.60 22.60
CA LEU A 147 -8.24 15.38 22.56
C LEU A 147 -9.27 14.90 23.61
N GLU A 148 -9.40 13.59 23.80
CA GLU A 148 -10.27 13.02 24.84
C GLU A 148 -9.83 13.42 26.25
N ARG A 149 -8.53 13.39 26.53
CA ARG A 149 -7.98 13.82 27.83
C ARG A 149 -8.24 15.29 28.12
N GLN A 150 -8.07 16.16 27.12
CA GLN A 150 -8.37 17.59 27.26
C GLN A 150 -9.86 17.83 27.54
N ARG A 151 -10.75 17.05 26.92
CA ARG A 151 -12.19 17.15 27.17
C ARG A 151 -12.56 16.75 28.60
N CYS A 152 -11.91 15.73 29.16
CA CYS A 152 -12.16 15.28 30.53
C CYS A 152 -11.65 16.24 31.61
N GLN A 153 -10.71 17.13 31.29
CA GLN A 153 -10.17 18.12 32.24
C GLN A 153 -10.99 19.40 32.32
N ASN A 154 -11.86 19.64 31.34
CA ASN A 154 -12.70 20.83 31.26
C ASN A 154 -14.12 20.60 31.82
N VAL A 155 -14.36 19.44 32.44
CA VAL A 155 -15.62 19.06 33.12
C VAL A 155 -15.32 18.97 34.60
#